data_AF-A0A7Y4Z459-F1
#
_entry.id   AF-A0A7Y4Z459-F1
#
_cell.length_a   1.000
_cell.length_b   1.000
_cell.length_c   1.000
_cell.angle_alpha   90.00
_cell.angle_beta   90.00
_cell.angle_gamma   90.00
#
_symmetry.space_group_name_H-M   'P 1'
#
loop_
_entity.id
_entity.type
_entity.pdbx_description
1 polymer ?
#
loop_
_entity_poly.entity_id
_entity_poly.type
_entity_poly.pdbx_seq_one_letter_code
_entity_poly.pdbx_strand_id
1 'polypeptide(L)' 'MRTINIELDKNQFIKILNKLDDSDKLEIFNELKKSLFLKRFNNLLKSTKTNELTLEEITKEVESVRKRRYEKKKQEI' A
#
# COMPACT_ATOMS: atom_id res chain seq x y z
N MET A 1 -32.65 -11.53 -29.31
CA MET A 1 -32.09 -12.14 -28.09
C MET A 1 -32.79 -11.55 -26.89
N ARG A 2 -33.34 -12.37 -25.99
CA ARG A 2 -33.91 -11.88 -24.72
C ARG A 2 -32.76 -11.69 -23.74
N THR A 3 -32.47 -10.44 -23.38
CA THR A 3 -31.46 -10.13 -22.37
C THR A 3 -32.09 -10.35 -21.00
N ILE A 4 -31.65 -11.38 -20.29
CA ILE A 4 -32.08 -11.64 -18.91
C ILE A 4 -31.09 -10.90 -18.02
N ASN A 5 -31.56 -9.88 -17.31
CA ASN A 5 -30.74 -9.19 -16.31
C ASN A 5 -30.78 -10.01 -15.03
N ILE A 6 -29.65 -10.64 -14.68
CA ILE A 6 -29.53 -11.43 -13.45
C ILE A 6 -28.77 -10.57 -12.46
N GLU A 7 -29.46 -10.09 -11.42
CA GLU A 7 -28.81 -9.49 -10.27
C GLU A 7 -28.13 -10.60 -9.46
N LEU A 8 -26.81 -10.67 -9.55
CA LEU A 8 -25.99 -11.62 -8.80
C LEU A 8 -25.38 -10.92 -7.58
N ASP A 9 -25.71 -11.41 -6.39
CA ASP A 9 -24.98 -11.06 -5.18
C ASP A 9 -23.61 -11.77 -5.13
N LYS A 10 -22.67 -11.21 -4.37
CA LYS A 10 -21.31 -11.75 -4.16
C LYS A 10 -21.34 -13.24 -3.85
N ASN A 11 -22.23 -13.69 -2.97
CA ASN A 11 -22.30 -15.09 -2.57
C ASN A 11 -22.73 -16.02 -3.71
N GLN A 12 -23.60 -15.54 -4.59
CA GLN A 12 -24.05 -16.29 -5.77
C GLN A 12 -22.92 -16.36 -6.80
N PHE A 13 -22.19 -15.26 -7.02
CA PHE A 13 -21.03 -15.24 -7.89
C PHE A 13 -19.95 -16.23 -7.46
N ILE A 14 -19.62 -16.28 -6.16
CA ILE A 14 -18.63 -17.25 -5.63
C ILE A 14 -19.10 -18.70 -5.82
N LYS A 15 -20.39 -18.99 -5.64
CA LYS A 15 -20.94 -20.33 -5.91
C LYS A 15 -20.79 -20.73 -7.37
N ILE A 16 -20.93 -19.78 -8.30
CA ILE A 16 -20.72 -20.03 -9.73
C ILE A 16 -19.24 -20.25 -10.00
N LEU A 17 -18.37 -19.37 -9.48
CA LEU A 17 -16.92 -19.47 -9.62
C LEU A 17 -16.37 -20.83 -9.16
N ASN A 18 -16.89 -21.36 -8.06
CA ASN A 18 -16.46 -22.65 -7.52
C ASN A 18 -16.79 -23.84 -8.43
N LYS A 19 -17.82 -23.71 -9.28
CA LYS A 19 -18.24 -24.75 -10.24
C LYS A 19 -17.43 -24.73 -11.54
N LEU A 20 -16.67 -23.66 -11.80
CA LEU A 20 -15.81 -23.57 -12.96
C LEU A 20 -14.60 -24.50 -12.82
N ASP A 21 -14.02 -24.87 -13.95
CA ASP A 21 -12.77 -25.60 -13.99
C ASP A 21 -11.58 -24.71 -13.58
N ASP A 22 -10.41 -25.32 -13.43
CA ASP A 22 -9.23 -24.59 -12.97
C ASP A 22 -8.72 -23.59 -14.02
N SER A 23 -8.89 -23.87 -15.32
CA SER A 23 -8.54 -22.95 -16.41
C SER A 23 -9.33 -21.66 -16.35
N ASP A 24 -10.65 -21.75 -16.25
CA ASP A 24 -11.55 -20.61 -16.23
C ASP A 24 -11.33 -19.77 -14.96
N LYS A 25 -11.11 -20.43 -13.82
CA LYS A 25 -10.75 -19.74 -12.57
C LYS A 25 -9.45 -18.94 -12.72
N LEU A 26 -8.47 -19.49 -13.42
CA LEU A 26 -7.16 -18.87 -13.62
C LEU A 26 -7.27 -17.68 -14.58
N GLU A 27 -8.12 -17.76 -15.60
CA GLU A 27 -8.43 -16.63 -16.48
C GLU A 27 -9.12 -15.49 -15.72
N ILE A 28 -10.16 -15.81 -14.94
CA ILE A 28 -10.86 -14.82 -14.09
C ILE A 28 -9.89 -14.18 -13.11
N PHE A 29 -9.01 -14.97 -12.49
CA PHE A 29 -7.97 -14.46 -11.61
C PHE A 29 -7.04 -13.48 -12.32
N ASN A 30 -6.63 -13.76 -13.55
CA ASN A 30 -5.75 -12.87 -14.33
C ASN A 30 -6.42 -11.55 -14.66
N GLU A 31 -7.70 -11.55 -15.04
CA GLU A 31 -8.46 -10.33 -15.31
C GLU A 31 -8.71 -9.51 -14.03
N LEU A 32 -9.04 -10.16 -12.92
CA LEU A 32 -9.12 -9.51 -11.61
C LEU A 32 -7.77 -8.94 -11.17
N LYS A 33 -6.67 -9.65 -11.42
CA LYS A 33 -5.32 -9.20 -11.09
C LYS A 33 -4.94 -7.95 -11.88
N LYS A 34 -5.30 -7.86 -13.17
CA LYS A 34 -5.09 -6.66 -14.02
C LYS A 34 -5.89 -5.48 -13.50
N SER A 35 -7.20 -5.64 -13.30
CA SER A 35 -8.08 -4.55 -12.83
C SER A 35 -7.71 -4.04 -11.43
N LEU A 36 -7.26 -4.93 -10.54
CA LEU A 36 -6.85 -4.58 -9.18
C LEU A 36 -5.40 -4.10 -9.07
N PHE A 37 -4.65 -4.04 -10.17
CA PHE A 37 -3.23 -3.67 -10.17
C PHE A 37 -3.00 -2.29 -9.52
N LEU A 38 -3.70 -1.26 -9.98
CA LEU A 38 -3.54 0.11 -9.47
C LEU A 38 -3.79 0.20 -7.96
N LYS A 39 -4.85 -0.46 -7.48
CA LYS A 39 -5.19 -0.48 -6.05
C LYS A 39 -4.12 -1.20 -5.23
N ARG A 40 -3.64 -2.36 -5.71
CA ARG A 40 -2.56 -3.12 -5.06
C ARG A 40 -1.26 -2.33 -5.04
N PHE A 41 -0.90 -1.68 -6.14
CA PHE A 41 0.29 -0.85 -6.26
C PHE A 41 0.24 0.35 -5.31
N ASN A 42 -0.88 1.08 -5.26
CA ASN A 42 -1.04 2.20 -4.35
C ASN A 42 -1.00 1.78 -2.87
N ASN A 43 -1.58 0.63 -2.54
CA ASN A 43 -1.48 0.07 -1.18
C ASN A 43 -0.04 -0.29 -0.83
N LEU A 44 0.69 -0.90 -1.77
CA LEU A 44 2.11 -1.19 -1.60
C LEU A 44 2.90 0.10 -1.39
N LEU A 45 2.73 1.10 -2.25
CA LEU A 45 3.40 2.40 -2.15
C LEU A 45 3.15 3.09 -0.80
N LYS A 46 1.92 3.02 -0.28
CA LYS A 46 1.59 3.53 1.05
C LYS A 46 2.28 2.75 2.17
N SER A 47 2.34 1.42 2.05
CA SER A 47 3.02 0.59 3.05
C SER A 47 4.54 0.75 3.07
N THR A 48 5.13 1.11 1.92
CA THR A 48 6.57 1.34 1.78
C THR A 48 6.98 2.79 2.06
N LYS A 49 6.02 3.73 2.13
CA LYS A 49 6.31 5.09 2.53
C LYS A 49 6.74 5.08 4.00
N THR A 50 8.01 5.29 4.22
CA THR A 50 8.57 5.62 5.53
C THR A 50 8.18 7.05 5.90
N ASN A 51 8.15 7.35 7.21
CA ASN A 51 8.13 8.73 7.67
C ASN A 51 9.43 9.40 7.22
N GLU A 52 9.41 10.03 6.04
CA GLU A 52 10.54 10.80 5.55
C GLU A 52 10.80 11.94 6.53
N LEU A 53 12.01 11.99 7.09
CA LEU A 53 12.45 13.11 7.91
C LEU A 53 12.47 14.35 7.03
N THR A 54 11.74 15.37 7.45
CA THR A 54 11.78 16.69 6.83
C THR A 54 13.15 17.34 7.08
N LEU A 55 13.56 18.24 6.18
CA LEU A 55 14.80 19.01 6.36
C LEU A 55 14.79 19.80 7.68
N GLU A 56 13.61 20.23 8.14
CA GLU A 56 13.43 20.90 9.42
C GLU A 56 13.72 19.98 10.62
N GLU A 57 13.20 18.75 10.61
CA GLU A 57 13.50 17.73 11.63
C GLU A 57 15.00 17.40 11.67
N ILE A 58 15.63 17.26 10.50
CA ILE A 58 17.08 17.04 10.37
C ILE A 58 17.84 18.23 10.98
N THR A 59 17.47 19.46 10.60
CA THR A 59 18.14 20.68 11.07
C THR A 59 18.02 20.82 12.58
N LYS A 60 16.83 20.56 13.13
CA LYS A 60 16.57 20.62 14.57
C LYS A 60 17.47 19.66 15.35
N GLU A 61 17.64 18.42 14.88
CA GLU A 61 18.51 17.47 15.56
C GLU A 61 20.00 17.83 15.42
N VAL A 62 20.43 18.29 14.24
CA VAL A 62 21.81 18.76 14.05
C VAL A 62 22.14 19.93 14.99
N GLU A 63 21.25 20.91 15.11
CA GLU A 63 21.41 22.04 16.02
C GLU A 63 21.38 21.61 17.49
N SER A 64 20.54 20.63 17.85
CA SER A 64 20.50 20.06 19.21
C SER A 64 21.85 19.44 19.59
N VAL A 65 22.48 18.72 18.66
CA VAL A 65 23.79 18.09 18.85
C VAL A 65 24.89 19.15 18.88
N ARG A 66 24.85 20.17 18.01
CA ARG A 66 25.81 21.29 18.00
C ARG A 66 25.84 22.03 19.34
N LYS A 67 24.66 22.37 19.89
CA LYS A 67 24.54 23.01 21.22
C LYS A 67 25.13 22.14 22.32
N ARG A 68 24.72 20.87 22.40
CA ARG A 68 25.24 19.91 23.40
C ARG A 68 26.77 19.80 23.37
N ARG A 69 27.37 19.72 22.18
CA ARG A 69 28.83 19.67 22.01
C ARG A 69 29.52 20.97 22.42
N TYR A 70 28.93 22.11 22.08
CA TYR A 70 29.47 23.41 22.46
C TYR A 70 29.46 23.62 23.98
N GLU A 71 28.34 23.31 24.64
CA GLU A 71 28.20 23.40 26.09
C GLU A 71 29.18 22.48 26.82
N LYS A 72 29.32 21.23 26.35
CA LYS A 72 30.29 20.29 26.92
C LYS A 72 31.73 20.81 26.80
N LYS A 73 32.12 21.33 25.63
CA LYS A 73 33.45 21.92 25.43
C LYS A 73 33.67 23.17 26.29
N LYS A 74 32.63 23.95 26.57
CA LYS A 74 32.70 25.14 27.43
C LYS A 74 32.82 24.78 28.92
N GLN A 75 32.35 23.60 29.34
CA GLN A 75 32.50 23.09 30.71
C GLN A 75 33.84 22.40 30.97
N GLU A 76 34.60 22.07 29.92
CA GLU A 76 35.95 21.47 30.00
C GLU A 76 37.09 22.53 30.01
N ILE A 77 36.75 23.82 29.94
CA ILE A 77 37.65 24.98 30.07
C ILE A 77 37.38 25.66 31.41
#